data_AF-A0A378AQG1-F1
#
_entry.id   AF-A0A378AQG1-F1
#
_cell.length_a   1.000
_cell.length_b   1.000
_cell.length_c   1.000
_cell.angle_alpha   90.00
_cell.angle_beta   90.00
_cell.angle_gamma   90.00
#
_symmetry.space_group_name_H-M   'P 1'
#
loop_
_entity.id
_entity.type
_entity.pdbx_description
1 polymer ?
#
loop_
_entity_poly.entity_id
_entity_poly.type
_entity_poly.pdbx_seq_one_letter_code
_entity_poly.pdbx_strand_id
1 'polypeptide(L)'
;MATRCLISASRFEKLTMREAIKKHRPETNMADLDNFDAAKALAESIGIQVEKSWGLGRIVTEIFDEVAEAHLIQPTFITEYPAEVSPLARRNDVNPEITDRFEFFIGGREIGNVSAS
;
A
#
# COMPACT_ATOMS: atom_id res chain seq x y z
N MET A 1 9.86 29.08 20.78
CA MET A 1 10.27 27.73 20.34
C MET A 1 9.86 27.60 18.88
N ALA A 2 10.84 27.65 17.96
CA ALA A 2 10.56 27.41 16.54
C ALA A 2 10.37 25.91 16.33
N THR A 3 9.17 25.49 15.95
CA THR A 3 8.89 24.13 15.50
C THR A 3 9.70 23.89 14.23
N ARG A 4 10.85 23.25 14.39
CA ARG A 4 11.76 22.92 13.30
C ARG A 4 11.01 21.95 12.39
N CYS A 5 10.71 22.38 11.17
CA CYS A 5 10.20 21.50 10.12
C CYS A 5 11.26 20.40 9.90
N LEU A 6 10.96 19.18 10.34
CA LEU A 6 11.83 17.99 10.24
C LEU A 6 11.72 17.32 8.87
N ILE A 7 11.50 18.07 7.79
CA ILE A 7 11.72 17.53 6.45
C ILE A 7 13.23 17.55 6.24
N SER A 8 13.89 16.51 6.74
CA SER A 8 15.30 16.23 6.47
C SER A 8 15.47 16.09 4.96
N ALA A 9 16.56 16.64 4.39
CA ALA A 9 16.93 16.54 2.97
C ALA A 9 17.28 15.10 2.51
N SER A 10 16.86 14.10 3.28
CA SER A 10 16.95 12.68 2.95
C SER A 10 16.07 12.36 1.75
N ARG A 11 16.63 11.52 0.86
CA ARG A 11 15.96 10.98 -0.33
C ARG A 11 14.60 10.39 0.07
N PHE A 12 13.54 10.72 -0.67
CA PHE A 12 12.21 10.18 -0.41
C PHE A 12 12.25 8.65 -0.43
N GLU A 13 11.65 8.03 0.59
CA GLU A 13 11.59 6.58 0.67
C GLU A 13 10.67 6.06 -0.45
N LYS A 14 10.99 4.88 -0.99
CA LYS A 14 10.18 4.20 -1.98
C LYS A 14 10.00 2.77 -1.51
N LEU A 15 8.76 2.34 -1.35
CA LEU A 15 8.38 0.99 -0.97
C LEU A 15 7.30 0.51 -1.92
N THR A 16 7.29 -0.77 -2.26
CA THR A 16 6.08 -1.37 -2.83
C THR A 16 5.01 -1.50 -1.74
N MET A 17 3.74 -1.61 -2.12
CA MET A 17 2.65 -1.87 -1.17
C MET A 17 2.94 -3.10 -0.29
N ARG A 18 3.46 -4.16 -0.91
CA ARG A 18 3.84 -5.41 -0.23
C ARG A 18 4.99 -5.21 0.76
N GLU A 19 6.01 -4.46 0.37
CA GLU A 19 7.14 -4.12 1.25
C GLU A 19 6.66 -3.30 2.46
N ALA A 20 5.74 -2.35 2.26
CA ALA A 20 5.18 -1.56 3.34
C ALA A 20 4.40 -2.42 4.35
N ILE A 21 3.54 -3.33 3.87
CA ILE A 21 2.85 -4.31 4.73
C ILE A 21 3.88 -5.14 5.53
N LYS A 22 4.90 -5.70 4.86
CA LYS A 22 5.91 -6.53 5.53
C LYS A 22 6.74 -5.75 6.55
N LYS A 23 7.04 -4.48 6.28
CA LYS A 23 7.81 -3.60 7.17
C LYS A 23 7.04 -3.28 8.45
N HIS A 24 5.75 -3.03 8.35
CA HIS A 24 4.91 -2.62 9.49
C HIS A 24 4.19 -3.78 10.19
N ARG A 25 4.12 -4.96 9.56
CA ARG A 25 3.65 -6.21 10.17
C ARG A 25 4.58 -7.39 9.81
N PRO A 26 5.76 -7.49 10.45
CA PRO A 26 6.81 -8.46 10.09
C PRO A 26 6.40 -9.94 10.16
N GLU A 27 5.40 -10.28 10.97
CA GLU A 27 4.84 -11.62 11.12
C GLU A 27 3.96 -12.05 9.93
N THR A 28 3.60 -11.12 9.03
CA THR A 28 2.81 -11.43 7.83
C THR A 28 3.58 -12.37 6.91
N ASN A 29 2.97 -13.51 6.58
CA ASN A 29 3.48 -14.36 5.52
C ASN A 29 3.07 -13.77 4.17
N MET A 30 4.05 -13.40 3.35
CA MET A 30 3.79 -12.70 2.08
C MET A 30 3.02 -13.56 1.07
N ALA A 31 3.14 -14.89 1.17
CA ALA A 31 2.38 -15.81 0.34
C ALA A 31 0.86 -15.76 0.61
N ASP A 32 0.45 -15.29 1.80
CA ASP A 32 -0.97 -15.14 2.13
C ASP A 32 -1.61 -14.02 1.29
N LEU A 33 -0.82 -13.01 0.88
CA LEU A 33 -1.27 -11.91 0.02
C LEU A 33 -1.43 -12.32 -1.45
N ASP A 34 -1.05 -13.55 -1.81
CA ASP A 34 -1.22 -14.12 -3.15
C ASP A 34 -2.46 -15.02 -3.25
N ASN A 35 -3.15 -15.27 -2.13
CA ASN A 35 -4.32 -16.14 -2.08
C ASN A 35 -5.51 -15.40 -1.47
N PHE A 36 -6.66 -15.44 -2.16
CA PHE A 36 -7.86 -14.74 -1.73
C PHE A 36 -8.32 -15.12 -0.32
N ASP A 37 -8.44 -16.41 -0.02
CA ASP A 37 -8.95 -16.88 1.28
C ASP A 37 -7.97 -16.55 2.41
N ALA A 38 -6.66 -16.68 2.16
CA ALA A 38 -5.63 -16.34 3.14
C ALA A 38 -5.56 -14.83 3.40
N ALA A 39 -5.57 -14.00 2.35
CA ALA A 39 -5.59 -12.55 2.46
C ALA A 39 -6.86 -12.06 3.18
N LYS A 40 -8.01 -12.66 2.86
CA LYS A 40 -9.27 -12.37 3.55
C LYS A 40 -9.19 -12.70 5.04
N ALA A 41 -8.71 -13.88 5.40
CA ALA A 41 -8.54 -14.28 6.80
C ALA A 41 -7.58 -13.34 7.55
N LEU A 42 -6.51 -12.91 6.88
CA LEU A 42 -5.58 -11.93 7.41
C LEU A 42 -6.26 -10.57 7.66
N ALA A 43 -7.00 -10.05 6.68
CA ALA A 43 -7.75 -8.80 6.80
C ALA A 43 -8.76 -8.83 7.97
N GLU A 44 -9.54 -9.91 8.06
CA GLU A 44 -10.51 -10.10 9.15
C GLU A 44 -9.81 -10.19 10.52
N SER A 45 -8.62 -10.81 10.59
CA SER A 45 -7.84 -10.92 11.84
C SER A 45 -7.35 -9.58 12.39
N ILE A 46 -7.22 -8.57 11.54
CA ILE A 46 -6.82 -7.20 11.91
C ILE A 46 -8.01 -6.23 11.97
N GLY A 47 -9.24 -6.73 11.88
CA GLY A 47 -10.46 -5.95 12.08
C GLY A 47 -11.07 -5.34 10.83
N ILE A 48 -10.56 -5.67 9.64
CA ILE A 48 -11.12 -5.21 8.37
C ILE A 48 -12.35 -6.06 8.01
N GLN A 49 -13.46 -5.39 7.68
CA GLN A 49 -14.65 -6.05 7.17
C GLN A 49 -14.55 -6.24 5.66
N VAL A 50 -14.39 -7.49 5.21
CA VAL A 50 -14.24 -7.80 3.78
C VAL A 50 -15.60 -7.90 3.10
N GLU A 51 -15.84 -7.03 2.12
CA GLU A 51 -17.07 -7.01 1.34
C GLU A 51 -17.12 -8.12 0.28
N LYS A 52 -18.34 -8.57 -0.06
CA LYS A 52 -18.54 -9.65 -1.05
C LYS A 52 -18.09 -9.30 -2.46
N SER A 53 -18.01 -8.02 -2.79
CA SER A 53 -17.60 -7.53 -4.10
C SER A 53 -16.09 -7.37 -4.24
N TRP A 54 -15.33 -7.46 -3.14
CA TRP A 54 -13.88 -7.26 -3.18
C TRP A 54 -13.19 -8.49 -3.76
N GLY A 55 -12.27 -8.26 -4.68
CA GLY A 55 -11.26 -9.22 -5.08
C GLY A 55 -9.99 -9.09 -4.24
N LEU A 56 -8.99 -9.89 -4.60
CA LEU A 56 -7.72 -9.98 -3.87
C LEU A 56 -6.99 -8.62 -3.82
N GLY A 57 -6.99 -7.88 -4.94
CA GLY A 57 -6.29 -6.61 -5.03
C GLY A 57 -6.86 -5.56 -4.06
N ARG A 58 -8.19 -5.52 -3.92
CA ARG A 58 -8.82 -4.63 -2.93
C ARG A 58 -8.48 -5.03 -1.51
N ILE A 59 -8.55 -6.32 -1.18
CA ILE A 59 -8.21 -6.82 0.16
C ILE A 59 -6.77 -6.47 0.54
N VAL A 60 -5.80 -6.68 -0.36
CA VAL A 60 -4.39 -6.34 -0.10
C VAL A 60 -4.20 -4.84 0.11
N THR A 61 -4.95 -4.01 -0.64
CA THR A 61 -4.91 -2.55 -0.47
C THR A 61 -5.42 -2.14 0.91
N GLU A 62 -6.54 -2.70 1.36
CA GLU A 62 -7.11 -2.41 2.69
C GLU A 62 -6.20 -2.88 3.83
N ILE A 63 -5.52 -4.02 3.66
CA ILE A 63 -4.49 -4.46 4.61
C ILE A 63 -3.36 -3.45 4.68
N PHE A 64 -2.93 -2.89 3.55
CA PHE A 64 -1.91 -1.83 3.53
C PHE A 64 -2.38 -0.58 4.27
N ASP A 65 -3.60 -0.11 4.02
CA ASP A 65 -4.16 1.09 4.65
C ASP A 65 -4.17 0.94 6.18
N GLU A 66 -4.66 -0.19 6.69
CA GLU A 66 -4.71 -0.47 8.13
C GLU A 66 -3.32 -0.66 8.75
N VAL A 67 -2.41 -1.35 8.05
CA VAL A 67 -1.12 -1.78 8.64
C VAL A 67 -0.03 -0.73 8.52
N ALA A 68 0.02 0.01 7.41
CA ALA A 68 1.20 0.80 7.04
C ALA A 68 0.94 2.30 6.96
N GLU A 69 -0.24 2.76 6.52
CA GLU A 69 -0.51 4.17 6.19
C GLU A 69 -0.13 5.12 7.33
N ALA A 70 -0.61 4.84 8.54
CA ALA A 70 -0.38 5.68 9.73
C ALA A 70 1.11 5.80 10.11
N HIS A 71 1.96 4.87 9.67
CA HIS A 71 3.39 4.87 9.96
C HIS A 71 4.24 5.63 8.92
N LEU A 72 3.64 6.05 7.79
CA LEU A 72 4.33 6.78 6.72
C LEU A 72 4.50 8.27 7.08
N ILE A 73 5.27 8.53 8.14
CA ILE A 73 5.50 9.88 8.69
C ILE A 73 6.47 10.69 7.82
N GLN A 74 7.54 10.05 7.36
CA GLN A 74 8.48 10.67 6.42
C GLN A 74 7.94 10.58 4.98
N PRO A 75 8.39 11.45 4.07
CA PRO A 75 8.05 11.36 2.65
C PRO A 75 8.33 9.98 2.04
N THR A 76 7.26 9.25 1.71
CA THR A 76 7.33 7.90 1.17
C THR A 76 6.43 7.75 -0.05
N PHE A 77 6.97 7.20 -1.14
CA PHE A 77 6.18 6.70 -2.26
C PHE A 77 5.84 5.24 -2.05
N ILE A 78 4.56 4.92 -2.23
CA ILE A 78 4.07 3.54 -2.30
C ILE A 78 3.80 3.21 -3.76
N THR A 79 4.37 2.12 -4.26
CA THR A 79 4.29 1.71 -5.66
C THR A 79 3.66 0.32 -5.81
N GLU A 80 3.39 -0.09 -7.05
CA GLU A 80 2.88 -1.42 -7.42
C GLU A 80 1.48 -1.73 -6.88
N TYR A 81 0.55 -0.79 -7.06
CA TYR A 81 -0.85 -1.00 -6.68
C TYR A 81 -1.49 -2.09 -7.54
N PRO A 82 -2.35 -2.96 -6.96
CA PRO A 82 -3.10 -3.95 -7.72
C PRO A 82 -3.93 -3.31 -8.84
N ALA A 83 -4.00 -3.98 -10.00
CA ALA A 83 -4.74 -3.51 -11.16
C ALA A 83 -6.25 -3.39 -10.88
N GLU A 84 -6.78 -4.25 -10.01
CA GLU A 84 -8.19 -4.24 -9.58
C GLU A 84 -8.63 -2.89 -9.00
N VAL A 85 -7.77 -2.27 -8.18
CA VAL A 85 -8.05 -0.95 -7.56
C VAL A 85 -7.60 0.23 -8.43
N SER A 86 -7.01 -0.05 -9.60
CA SER A 86 -6.34 0.94 -10.44
C SER A 86 -6.81 0.84 -11.91
N PRO A 87 -8.12 0.98 -12.20
CA PRO A 87 -8.69 0.66 -13.51
C PRO A 87 -8.19 1.55 -14.67
N LEU A 88 -7.66 2.73 -14.36
CA LEU A 88 -7.15 3.69 -15.34
C LEU A 88 -5.61 3.71 -15.41
N ALA A 89 -4.92 3.00 -14.54
CA ALA A 89 -3.47 2.98 -14.52
C ALA A 89 -2.93 1.95 -15.51
N ARG A 90 -1.81 2.27 -16.15
CA ARG A 90 -1.09 1.34 -17.01
C ARG A 90 -0.70 0.09 -16.21
N ARG A 91 -1.04 -1.10 -16.73
CA ARG A 91 -0.55 -2.37 -16.17
C ARG A 91 0.95 -2.46 -16.33
N ASN A 92 1.62 -3.09 -15.37
CA ASN A 92 3.05 -3.33 -15.46
C ASN A 92 3.37 -4.36 -16.57
N ASP A 93 4.45 -4.13 -17.31
CA ASP A 93 4.84 -4.96 -18.46
C ASP A 93 5.27 -6.39 -18.04
N VAL A 94 5.76 -6.56 -16.80
CA VAL A 94 6.25 -7.84 -16.27
C VAL A 94 5.18 -8.57 -15.46
N ASN A 95 4.42 -7.85 -14.63
CA ASN A 95 3.33 -8.40 -13.82
C ASN A 95 2.01 -7.66 -14.06
N PRO A 96 1.10 -8.18 -14.91
CA PRO A 96 -0.14 -7.48 -15.27
C PRO A 96 -1.17 -7.38 -14.14
N GLU A 97 -0.95 -8.05 -13.00
CA GLU A 97 -1.80 -7.97 -11.80
C GLU A 97 -1.55 -6.70 -10.99
N ILE A 98 -0.45 -5.98 -11.26
CA ILE A 98 -0.12 -4.68 -10.68
C ILE A 98 -0.08 -3.59 -11.75
N THR A 99 -0.05 -2.35 -11.30
CA THR A 99 0.02 -1.17 -12.16
C THR A 99 1.22 -0.31 -11.82
N ASP A 100 1.70 0.45 -12.80
CA ASP A 100 2.76 1.45 -12.65
C ASP A 100 2.21 2.73 -11.99
N ARG A 101 1.43 2.55 -10.92
CA ARG A 101 0.80 3.58 -10.10
C ARG A 101 1.61 3.80 -8.83
N PHE A 102 1.62 5.04 -8.36
CA PHE A 102 2.16 5.36 -7.04
C PHE A 102 1.32 6.41 -6.30
N GLU A 103 1.29 6.27 -4.99
CA GLU A 103 0.77 7.28 -4.07
C GLU A 103 1.91 7.80 -3.20
N PHE A 104 1.78 9.04 -2.75
CA PHE A 104 2.77 9.73 -1.96
C PHE A 104 2.20 10.12 -0.59
N PHE A 105 2.89 9.70 0.46
CA PHE A 105 2.47 9.87 1.84
C PHE A 105 3.44 10.75 2.63
N ILE A 106 2.91 11.63 3.47
CA ILE A 106 3.67 12.38 4.48
C ILE A 106 2.80 12.53 5.74
N GLY A 107 3.39 12.28 6.92
CA GLY A 107 2.69 12.46 8.19
C GLY A 107 1.55 11.47 8.41
N GLY A 108 1.62 10.29 7.80
CA GLY A 108 0.59 9.25 7.88
C GLY A 108 -0.69 9.59 7.12
N ARG A 109 -0.58 10.41 6.06
CA ARG A 109 -1.69 10.80 5.20
C ARG A 109 -1.23 10.81 3.75
N GLU A 110 -2.14 10.45 2.86
CA GLU A 110 -1.98 10.65 1.42
C GLU A 110 -1.90 12.16 1.10
N ILE A 111 -0.84 12.56 0.38
CA ILE A 111 -0.61 13.93 -0.07
C ILE A 111 -0.72 14.05 -1.60
N GLY A 112 -0.65 12.94 -2.33
CA GLY A 112 -0.88 12.93 -3.77
C GLY A 112 -0.96 11.54 -4.39
N ASN A 113 -1.76 11.44 -5.45
CA ASN A 113 -2.00 10.24 -6.24
C ASN A 113 -1.58 10.49 -7.69
N VAL A 114 -0.72 9.65 -8.25
CA VAL A 114 -0.29 9.74 -9.64
C VAL A 114 -0.33 8.36 -10.28
N SER A 115 -1.06 8.26 -11.40
CA SER A 115 -1.09 7.07 -12.24
C SER A 115 -0.36 7.35 -13.54
N ALA A 116 0.56 6.47 -13.96
CA ALA A 116 1.06 6.50 -15.32
C ALA A 116 -0.07 6.08 -16.28
N SER A 117 -0.39 6.95 -17.24
CA SER A 117 -1.29 6.66 -18.37
C SER A 117 -0.58 5.83 -19.44
#